data_AF-A0A9P7N721-F1
#
_entry.id   AF-A0A9P7N721-F1
#
_cell.length_a   1.000
_cell.length_b   1.000
_cell.length_c   1.000
_cell.angle_alpha   90.00
_cell.angle_beta   90.00
_cell.angle_gamma   90.00
#
_symmetry.space_group_name_H-M   'P 1'
#
loop_
_entity.id
_entity.type
_entity.pdbx_description
1 polymer ?
#
loop_
_entity_poly.entity_id
_entity_poly.type
_entity_poly.pdbx_seq_one_letter_code
_entity_poly.pdbx_strand_id
1 'polypeptide(L)'
;MKAFAAAAATLMASLVSANPVPAGEDVHAYSDNDYACRSTTHPNPVVMLHALGGNKDFDLGLLAAWLRAQDYCTFSLTYGNAPGSVIGGLDSINKSAPVIGRFIKQVANRTGSARVDVVGHSEGGLLALYVSKFEAGVAQLVDNIVAVAPPTHGTSLSGLWTLVRRLGGRVSDRIEEVLRRFGCRACTDLVEGSALLARLSDGPIVQRNTTVTVIASKTDVLVTPPETAFVREPGVQNMFVQDVCPSDRVGHFGLAVAPNVWHLVRNSLERTMGRKFVCINGIPLLKAADVVALDE
;
A
#
# COMPACT_ATOMS: atom_id res chain seq x y z
N MET A 1 -57.62 -24.79 28.51
CA MET A 1 -56.25 -25.07 28.03
C MET A 1 -55.38 -23.88 28.40
N LYS A 2 -54.21 -24.14 29.03
CA LYS A 2 -53.45 -23.27 29.98
C LYS A 2 -54.11 -23.26 31.37
N ALA A 3 -53.43 -23.47 32.51
CA ALA A 3 -52.02 -23.70 32.84
C ALA A 3 -51.95 -24.44 34.21
N PHE A 4 -50.79 -25.01 34.56
CA PHE A 4 -50.09 -24.94 35.86
C PHE A 4 -49.21 -26.18 36.09
N ALA A 5 -47.91 -26.01 35.97
CA ALA A 5 -46.92 -26.76 36.75
C ALA A 5 -45.71 -25.83 36.97
N ALA A 6 -45.51 -25.45 38.22
CA ALA A 6 -44.36 -24.70 38.69
C ALA A 6 -43.13 -25.60 38.75
N ALA A 7 -41.96 -25.08 38.39
CA ALA A 7 -40.67 -25.65 38.75
C ALA A 7 -39.73 -24.53 39.20
N ALA A 8 -39.02 -24.80 40.28
CA ALA A 8 -38.31 -23.86 41.13
C ALA A 8 -37.17 -23.12 40.42
N ALA A 9 -37.05 -21.83 40.72
CA ALA A 9 -35.91 -21.01 40.36
C ALA A 9 -34.80 -21.18 41.41
N THR A 10 -33.71 -21.81 41.03
CA THR A 10 -32.42 -21.70 41.73
C THR A 10 -31.56 -20.67 41.00
N LEU A 11 -31.36 -19.51 41.62
CA LEU A 11 -30.32 -18.55 41.21
C LEU A 11 -28.95 -19.13 41.55
N MET A 12 -28.10 -19.33 40.55
CA MET A 12 -26.65 -19.24 40.75
C MET A 12 -26.18 -17.89 40.20
N ALA A 13 -25.81 -16.99 41.10
CA ALA A 13 -25.09 -15.77 40.76
C ALA A 13 -23.63 -16.15 40.49
N SER A 14 -23.26 -16.27 39.21
CA SER A 14 -21.87 -16.34 38.80
C SER A 14 -21.26 -14.94 38.91
N LEU A 15 -20.38 -14.73 39.89
CA LEU A 15 -19.51 -13.56 39.97
C LEU A 15 -18.57 -13.59 38.76
N VAL A 16 -18.92 -12.84 37.72
CA VAL A 16 -17.96 -12.46 36.68
C VAL A 16 -17.02 -11.45 37.31
N SER A 17 -15.86 -11.90 37.79
CA SER A 17 -14.76 -11.02 38.10
C SER A 17 -14.33 -10.33 36.80
N ALA A 18 -14.75 -9.07 36.63
CA ALA A 18 -14.23 -8.20 35.59
C ALA A 18 -12.75 -7.95 35.92
N ASN A 19 -11.86 -8.74 35.33
CA ASN A 19 -10.45 -8.38 35.30
C ASN A 19 -10.36 -7.08 34.49
N PRO A 20 -9.78 -5.99 35.05
CA PRO A 20 -9.53 -4.80 34.26
C PRO A 20 -8.59 -5.17 33.12
N VAL A 21 -9.01 -4.90 31.89
CA VAL A 21 -8.15 -4.97 30.71
C VAL A 21 -6.96 -4.05 30.97
N PRO A 22 -5.71 -4.53 30.88
CA PRO A 22 -4.55 -3.66 31.03
C PRO A 22 -4.63 -2.57 29.97
N ALA A 23 -4.76 -1.33 30.40
CA ALA A 23 -4.55 -0.18 29.53
C ALA A 23 -3.04 -0.10 29.24
N GLY A 24 -2.65 -0.49 28.03
CA GLY A 24 -1.27 -0.35 27.55
C GLY A 24 -0.69 -1.61 26.93
N GLU A 25 -1.33 -2.15 25.89
CA GLU A 25 -0.57 -2.83 24.85
C GLU A 25 -0.23 -1.79 23.79
N ASP A 26 1.07 -1.52 23.62
CA ASP A 26 1.61 -0.77 22.49
C ASP A 26 0.94 -1.30 21.21
N VAL A 27 0.37 -0.40 20.41
CA VAL A 27 0.04 -0.72 19.04
C VAL A 27 1.37 -1.14 18.41
N HIS A 28 1.59 -2.44 18.22
CA HIS A 28 2.86 -2.95 17.69
C HIS A 28 3.20 -2.15 16.43
N ALA A 29 4.29 -1.37 16.48
CA ALA A 29 4.79 -0.72 15.29
C ALA A 29 5.01 -1.81 14.24
N TYR A 30 4.26 -1.76 13.14
CA TYR A 30 4.40 -2.75 12.07
C TYR A 30 5.78 -2.66 11.42
N SER A 31 6.47 -1.53 11.56
CA SER A 31 7.84 -1.35 11.09
C SER A 31 8.75 -0.76 12.16
N ASP A 32 9.72 -1.56 12.61
CA ASP A 32 10.86 -1.18 13.46
C ASP A 32 12.15 -0.91 12.65
N ASN A 33 12.17 -1.29 11.36
CA ASN A 33 13.33 -1.20 10.47
C ASN A 33 14.56 -1.89 11.07
N ASP A 34 14.46 -3.17 11.41
CA ASP A 34 15.60 -3.96 11.90
C ASP A 34 16.66 -4.16 10.81
N TYR A 35 17.71 -3.33 10.84
CA TYR A 35 18.85 -3.43 9.93
C TYR A 35 19.78 -4.63 10.21
N ALA A 36 19.61 -5.30 11.36
CA ALA A 36 20.31 -6.55 11.66
C ALA A 36 19.59 -7.77 11.05
N CYS A 37 18.35 -7.62 10.58
CA CYS A 37 17.61 -8.69 9.91
C CYS A 37 18.42 -9.28 8.75
N ARG A 38 18.48 -10.61 8.70
CA ARG A 38 19.08 -11.38 7.61
C ARG A 38 18.13 -12.51 7.25
N SER A 39 17.66 -12.48 6.00
CA SER A 39 16.88 -13.57 5.45
C SER A 39 17.80 -14.69 4.97
N THR A 40 17.36 -15.93 5.13
CA THR A 40 18.05 -17.11 4.59
C THR A 40 17.53 -17.50 3.21
N THR A 41 16.36 -17.02 2.83
CA THR A 41 15.63 -17.43 1.61
C THR A 41 15.37 -16.27 0.63
N HIS A 42 15.43 -15.02 1.10
CA HIS A 42 15.12 -13.81 0.36
C HIS A 42 16.27 -12.78 0.49
N PRO A 43 17.27 -12.82 -0.42
CA PRO A 43 18.52 -12.06 -0.25
C PRO A 43 18.34 -10.54 -0.28
N ASN A 44 17.28 -10.03 -0.93
CA ASN A 44 17.01 -8.61 -1.02
C ASN A 44 16.08 -8.17 0.14
N PRO A 45 16.44 -7.14 0.92
CA PRO A 45 15.47 -6.47 1.78
C PRO A 45 14.40 -5.77 0.94
N VAL A 46 13.18 -5.71 1.47
CA VAL A 46 12.01 -5.14 0.79
C VAL A 46 11.70 -3.76 1.36
N VAL A 47 11.74 -2.72 0.54
CA VAL A 47 11.35 -1.35 0.90
C VAL A 47 9.87 -1.15 0.56
N MET A 48 9.06 -0.78 1.56
CA MET A 48 7.63 -0.58 1.46
C MET A 48 7.30 0.92 1.37
N LEU A 49 6.56 1.33 0.34
CA LEU A 49 6.18 2.72 0.07
C LEU A 49 4.65 2.89 0.14
N HIS A 50 4.20 3.64 1.14
CA HIS A 50 2.77 3.82 1.43
C HIS A 50 2.04 4.70 0.40
N ALA A 51 0.73 4.54 0.29
CA ALA A 51 -0.14 5.41 -0.49
C ALA A 51 -0.24 6.83 0.06
N LEU A 52 -0.86 7.71 -0.72
CA LEU A 52 -1.21 9.07 -0.32
C LEU A 52 -2.04 9.06 0.97
N GLY A 53 -1.64 9.88 1.95
CA GLY A 53 -2.26 9.92 3.28
C GLY A 53 -1.89 8.74 4.20
N GLY A 54 -1.04 7.83 3.75
CA GLY A 54 -0.48 6.73 4.54
C GLY A 54 0.74 7.13 5.38
N ASN A 55 1.41 6.13 5.97
CA ASN A 55 2.69 6.32 6.67
C ASN A 55 3.47 4.99 6.77
N LYS A 56 4.59 4.97 7.48
CA LYS A 56 5.42 3.76 7.62
C LYS A 56 4.67 2.54 8.20
N ASP A 57 3.67 2.75 9.06
CA ASP A 57 2.95 1.67 9.75
C ASP A 57 1.56 1.40 9.15
N PHE A 58 0.93 2.41 8.53
CA PHE A 58 -0.41 2.35 7.95
C PHE A 58 -0.35 2.33 6.41
N ASP A 59 -1.25 1.54 5.79
CA ASP A 59 -1.28 1.12 4.37
C ASP A 59 -0.66 -0.27 4.16
N LEU A 60 0.67 -0.36 4.03
CA LEU A 60 1.36 -1.63 3.74
C LEU A 60 1.85 -2.39 4.99
N GLY A 61 1.59 -1.88 6.20
CA GLY A 61 2.12 -2.46 7.44
C GLY A 61 1.72 -3.92 7.69
N LEU A 62 0.47 -4.29 7.37
CA LEU A 62 -0.01 -5.67 7.49
C LEU A 62 0.70 -6.61 6.50
N LEU A 63 0.87 -6.18 5.25
CA LEU A 63 1.64 -6.92 4.26
C LEU A 63 3.10 -7.08 4.71
N ALA A 64 3.71 -6.02 5.22
CA ALA A 64 5.09 -6.06 5.72
C ALA A 64 5.24 -7.08 6.85
N ALA A 65 4.33 -7.08 7.84
CA ALA A 65 4.32 -8.07 8.90
C ALA A 65 4.12 -9.50 8.38
N TRP A 66 3.21 -9.70 7.42
CA TRP A 66 2.96 -10.99 6.78
C TRP A 66 4.17 -11.51 5.99
N LEU A 67 4.92 -10.63 5.32
CA LEU A 67 6.17 -10.97 4.65
C LEU A 67 7.27 -11.32 5.67
N ARG A 68 7.40 -10.57 6.78
CA ARG A 68 8.38 -10.88 7.85
C ARG A 68 8.16 -12.27 8.46
N ALA A 69 6.91 -12.69 8.62
CA ALA A 69 6.57 -14.04 9.07
C ALA A 69 7.00 -15.15 8.07
N GLN A 70 7.44 -14.77 6.87
CA GLN A 70 7.93 -15.63 5.80
C GLN A 70 9.40 -15.34 5.47
N ASP A 71 10.20 -14.95 6.47
CA ASP A 71 11.65 -14.75 6.33
C ASP A 71 12.06 -13.55 5.43
N TYR A 72 11.16 -12.60 5.12
CA TYR A 72 11.56 -11.35 4.46
C TYR A 72 12.04 -10.30 5.48
N CYS A 73 13.05 -9.50 5.10
CA CYS A 73 13.42 -8.29 5.83
C CYS A 73 12.72 -7.07 5.22
N THR A 74 11.72 -6.51 5.89
CA THR A 74 10.94 -5.37 5.38
C THR A 74 11.32 -4.06 6.05
N PHE A 75 11.39 -2.98 5.27
CA PHE A 75 11.73 -1.63 5.72
C PHE A 75 10.72 -0.63 5.19
N SER A 76 10.35 0.37 5.97
CA SER A 76 9.42 1.42 5.55
C SER A 76 9.77 2.77 6.17
N LEU A 77 9.27 3.84 5.56
CA LEU A 77 9.42 5.20 6.04
C LEU A 77 8.13 5.98 5.81
N THR A 78 7.93 7.02 6.61
CA THR A 78 6.94 8.05 6.30
C THR A 78 7.65 9.12 5.48
N TYR A 79 7.12 9.44 4.30
CA TYR A 79 7.60 10.51 3.42
C TYR A 79 6.46 11.45 3.05
N GLY A 80 6.79 12.62 2.49
CA GLY A 80 5.80 13.59 2.03
C GLY A 80 4.88 14.12 3.15
N ASN A 81 5.28 13.97 4.42
CA ASN A 81 4.53 14.47 5.57
C ASN A 81 4.93 15.91 5.92
N ALA A 82 3.96 16.71 6.37
CA ALA A 82 4.26 17.98 6.99
C ALA A 82 5.07 17.78 8.29
N PRO A 83 5.91 18.75 8.72
CA PRO A 83 6.65 18.65 9.98
C PRO A 83 5.73 18.31 11.17
N GLY A 84 6.06 17.24 11.91
CA GLY A 84 5.27 16.77 13.04
C GLY A 84 3.99 15.99 12.69
N SER A 85 3.64 15.87 11.39
CA SER A 85 2.52 15.04 10.94
C SER A 85 2.95 13.58 10.80
N VAL A 86 2.09 12.68 11.28
CA VAL A 86 2.18 11.23 11.03
C VAL A 86 1.52 10.82 9.71
N ILE A 87 0.89 11.76 8.99
CA ILE A 87 0.26 11.56 7.68
C ILE A 87 1.26 11.98 6.61
N GLY A 88 1.65 11.03 5.77
CA GLY A 88 2.57 11.21 4.64
C GLY A 88 1.88 11.30 3.28
N GLY A 89 2.69 11.39 2.23
CA GLY A 89 2.24 11.37 0.83
C GLY A 89 1.52 12.64 0.36
N LEU A 90 1.72 13.76 1.05
CA LEU A 90 1.03 15.03 0.76
C LEU A 90 1.92 16.07 0.07
N ASP A 91 3.23 16.07 0.31
CA ASP A 91 4.18 16.94 -0.39
C ASP A 91 4.46 16.42 -1.82
N SER A 92 5.04 17.25 -2.68
CA SER A 92 5.24 16.89 -4.09
C SER A 92 6.11 15.66 -4.26
N ILE A 93 5.84 14.88 -5.31
CA ILE A 93 6.60 13.67 -5.64
C ILE A 93 8.10 13.99 -5.81
N ASN A 94 8.42 15.15 -6.41
CA ASN A 94 9.80 15.63 -6.54
C ASN A 94 10.51 15.90 -5.21
N LYS A 95 9.78 16.18 -4.13
CA LYS A 95 10.37 16.35 -2.79
C LYS A 95 10.42 15.03 -2.02
N SER A 96 9.42 14.17 -2.20
CA SER A 96 9.41 12.83 -1.60
C SER A 96 10.49 11.92 -2.20
N ALA A 97 10.73 12.02 -3.51
CA ALA A 97 11.68 11.18 -4.24
C ALA A 97 13.10 11.13 -3.63
N PRO A 98 13.79 12.25 -3.36
CA PRO A 98 15.14 12.20 -2.77
C PRO A 98 15.16 11.67 -1.33
N VAL A 99 14.06 11.80 -0.57
CA VAL A 99 13.93 11.19 0.77
C VAL A 99 13.93 9.67 0.63
N ILE A 100 13.10 9.14 -0.27
CA ILE A 100 12.99 7.70 -0.55
C ILE A 100 14.29 7.15 -1.14
N GLY A 101 14.91 7.86 -2.09
CA GLY A 101 16.19 7.45 -2.69
C GLY A 101 17.31 7.34 -1.65
N ARG A 102 17.37 8.26 -0.67
CA ARG A 102 18.31 8.13 0.48
C ARG A 102 17.98 6.93 1.36
N PHE A 103 16.70 6.66 1.60
CA PHE A 103 16.28 5.53 2.41
C PHE A 103 16.61 4.19 1.75
N ILE A 104 16.37 4.03 0.45
CA ILE A 104 16.78 2.83 -0.31
C ILE A 104 18.30 2.61 -0.19
N LYS A 105 19.10 3.66 -0.39
CA LYS A 105 20.56 3.59 -0.21
C LYS A 105 20.95 3.23 1.22
N GLN A 106 20.25 3.77 2.22
CA GLN A 106 20.50 3.46 3.62
C GLN A 106 20.18 1.99 3.93
N VAL A 107 19.06 1.46 3.42
CA VAL A 107 18.67 0.06 3.58
C VAL A 107 19.72 -0.86 2.96
N ALA A 108 20.09 -0.65 1.69
CA ALA A 108 21.14 -1.42 1.03
C ALA A 108 22.45 -1.38 1.83
N ASN A 109 22.92 -0.19 2.22
CA ASN A 109 24.18 -0.02 2.94
C ASN A 109 24.19 -0.67 4.32
N ARG A 110 23.13 -0.47 5.13
CA ARG A 110 23.09 -0.95 6.51
C ARG A 110 22.78 -2.45 6.63
N THR A 111 22.05 -3.01 5.68
CA THR A 111 21.86 -4.47 5.59
C THR A 111 23.04 -5.18 4.95
N GLY A 112 23.89 -4.44 4.22
CA GLY A 112 24.97 -5.00 3.41
C GLY A 112 24.49 -5.67 2.13
N SER A 113 23.22 -5.48 1.75
CA SER A 113 22.67 -6.04 0.52
C SER A 113 23.12 -5.24 -0.71
N ALA A 114 23.48 -5.95 -1.77
CA ALA A 114 23.84 -5.33 -3.06
C ALA A 114 22.63 -4.70 -3.78
N ARG A 115 21.42 -5.23 -3.52
CA ARG A 115 20.17 -4.79 -4.14
C ARG A 115 19.03 -4.83 -3.12
N VAL A 116 17.95 -4.15 -3.42
CA VAL A 116 16.69 -4.15 -2.67
C VAL A 116 15.54 -4.45 -3.62
N ASP A 117 14.44 -4.96 -3.08
CA ASP A 117 13.16 -4.96 -3.75
C ASP A 117 12.31 -3.81 -3.22
N VAL A 118 11.40 -3.28 -4.04
CA VAL A 118 10.52 -2.17 -3.65
C VAL A 118 9.07 -2.56 -3.92
N VAL A 119 8.24 -2.48 -2.88
CA VAL A 119 6.78 -2.66 -2.99
C VAL A 119 6.13 -1.32 -2.67
N GLY A 120 5.32 -0.82 -3.59
CA GLY A 120 4.63 0.45 -3.39
C GLY A 120 3.15 0.33 -3.74
N HIS A 121 2.29 0.98 -2.97
CA HIS A 121 0.85 1.06 -3.25
C HIS A 121 0.45 2.48 -3.64
N SER A 122 -0.41 2.62 -4.65
CA SER A 122 -0.92 3.91 -5.13
C SER A 122 0.21 4.89 -5.43
N GLU A 123 0.21 6.10 -4.83
CA GLU A 123 1.33 7.06 -4.88
C GLU A 123 2.69 6.40 -4.63
N GLY A 124 2.81 5.49 -3.64
CA GLY A 124 4.03 4.77 -3.35
C GLY A 124 4.49 3.84 -4.47
N GLY A 125 3.54 3.26 -5.22
CA GLY A 125 3.83 2.47 -6.43
C GLY A 125 4.40 3.33 -7.55
N LEU A 126 3.84 4.54 -7.74
CA LEU A 126 4.39 5.52 -8.68
C LEU A 126 5.78 5.98 -8.23
N LEU A 127 5.98 6.26 -6.94
CA LEU A 127 7.25 6.67 -6.38
C LEU A 127 8.33 5.60 -6.51
N ALA A 128 7.98 4.31 -6.43
CA ALA A 128 8.93 3.22 -6.70
C ALA A 128 9.52 3.31 -8.12
N LEU A 129 8.65 3.54 -9.12
CA LEU A 129 9.07 3.73 -10.52
C LEU A 129 9.86 5.05 -10.70
N TYR A 130 9.33 6.13 -10.14
CA TYR A 130 9.88 7.48 -10.28
C TYR A 130 11.28 7.61 -9.66
N VAL A 131 11.45 7.12 -8.43
CA VAL A 131 12.73 7.17 -7.71
C VAL A 131 13.76 6.30 -8.41
N SER A 132 13.38 5.10 -8.88
CA SER A 132 14.30 4.26 -9.64
C SER A 132 14.81 4.96 -10.91
N LYS A 133 13.96 5.73 -11.59
CA LYS A 133 14.31 6.45 -12.82
C LYS A 133 15.14 7.72 -12.59
N PHE A 134 14.77 8.53 -11.60
CA PHE A 134 15.30 9.90 -11.49
C PHE A 134 16.28 10.12 -10.34
N GLU A 135 16.23 9.32 -9.28
CA GLU A 135 17.14 9.52 -8.16
C GLU A 135 18.50 8.89 -8.45
N ALA A 136 19.51 9.75 -8.53
CA ALA A 136 20.85 9.36 -8.92
C ALA A 136 21.36 8.20 -8.06
N GLY A 137 21.71 7.11 -8.72
CA GLY A 137 22.28 5.95 -8.08
C GLY A 137 21.28 4.98 -7.43
N VAL A 138 19.97 5.18 -7.60
CA VAL A 138 18.96 4.25 -7.09
C VAL A 138 18.69 3.10 -8.06
N ALA A 139 18.70 3.34 -9.37
CA ALA A 139 18.48 2.30 -10.38
C ALA A 139 19.35 1.04 -10.18
N GLN A 140 20.63 1.21 -9.85
CA GLN A 140 21.55 0.08 -9.62
C GLN A 140 21.36 -0.61 -8.27
N LEU A 141 20.49 -0.12 -7.40
CA LEU A 141 20.16 -0.75 -6.13
C LEU A 141 18.83 -1.48 -6.19
N VAL A 142 17.97 -1.22 -7.18
CA VAL A 142 16.64 -1.82 -7.27
C VAL A 142 16.67 -3.03 -8.19
N ASP A 143 16.41 -4.22 -7.64
CA ASP A 143 16.31 -5.47 -8.41
C ASP A 143 14.89 -5.72 -8.92
N ASN A 144 13.90 -5.52 -8.06
CA ASN A 144 12.49 -5.75 -8.37
C ASN A 144 11.60 -4.61 -7.85
N ILE A 145 10.59 -4.23 -8.63
CA ILE A 145 9.52 -3.32 -8.24
C ILE A 145 8.18 -4.03 -8.36
N VAL A 146 7.42 -4.05 -7.28
CA VAL A 146 6.02 -4.47 -7.26
C VAL A 146 5.17 -3.23 -7.01
N ALA A 147 4.60 -2.67 -8.08
CA ALA A 147 3.75 -1.49 -8.01
C ALA A 147 2.28 -1.91 -7.98
N VAL A 148 1.60 -1.64 -6.86
CA VAL A 148 0.20 -2.00 -6.64
C VAL A 148 -0.68 -0.78 -6.88
N ALA A 149 -1.52 -0.83 -7.91
CA ALA A 149 -2.33 0.27 -8.45
C ALA A 149 -1.62 1.64 -8.49
N PRO A 150 -0.39 1.73 -9.04
CA PRO A 150 0.27 3.02 -9.21
C PRO A 150 -0.54 3.91 -10.15
N PRO A 151 -0.76 5.20 -9.88
CA PRO A 151 -1.33 6.13 -10.86
C PRO A 151 -0.28 6.52 -11.91
N THR A 152 0.37 5.55 -12.56
CA THR A 152 1.54 5.76 -13.45
C THR A 152 1.26 6.72 -14.60
N HIS A 153 0.06 6.63 -15.18
CA HIS A 153 -0.44 7.56 -16.20
C HIS A 153 -1.55 8.46 -15.64
N GLY A 154 -1.61 8.57 -14.32
CA GLY A 154 -2.48 9.48 -13.59
C GLY A 154 -3.84 8.91 -13.21
N THR A 155 -4.59 9.76 -12.52
CA THR A 155 -6.00 9.57 -12.21
C THR A 155 -6.76 10.89 -12.35
N SER A 156 -8.09 10.83 -12.27
CA SER A 156 -8.95 12.00 -12.25
C SER A 156 -8.85 12.78 -10.93
N LEU A 157 -9.05 14.10 -11.02
CA LEU A 157 -9.13 14.95 -9.83
C LEU A 157 -10.27 14.53 -8.88
N SER A 158 -11.40 14.05 -9.43
CA SER A 158 -12.53 13.54 -8.65
C SER A 158 -12.18 12.23 -7.92
N GLY A 159 -11.48 11.30 -8.57
CA GLY A 159 -10.97 10.08 -7.92
C GLY A 159 -10.04 10.41 -6.76
N LEU A 160 -9.16 11.40 -6.94
CA LEU A 160 -8.22 11.85 -5.92
C LEU A 160 -8.88 12.58 -4.74
N TRP A 161 -9.87 13.44 -5.01
CA TRP A 161 -10.68 14.03 -3.93
C TRP A 161 -11.48 12.98 -3.17
N THR A 162 -11.98 11.96 -3.87
CA THR A 162 -12.68 10.83 -3.24
C THR A 162 -11.74 10.02 -2.36
N LEU A 163 -10.51 9.74 -2.82
CA LEU A 163 -9.44 9.10 -2.05
C LEU A 163 -9.20 9.87 -0.74
N VAL A 164 -8.94 11.17 -0.85
CA VAL A 164 -8.69 12.06 0.30
C VAL A 164 -9.84 12.05 1.31
N ARG A 165 -11.09 12.17 0.85
CA ARG A 165 -12.27 12.18 1.75
C ARG A 165 -12.51 10.83 2.42
N ARG A 166 -12.26 9.71 1.72
CA ARG A 166 -12.55 8.35 2.22
C ARG A 166 -11.46 7.75 3.10
N LEU A 167 -10.25 8.30 3.10
CA LEU A 167 -9.24 8.01 4.13
C LEU A 167 -9.73 8.41 5.55
N GLY A 168 -10.86 9.13 5.67
CA GLY A 168 -11.28 9.80 6.89
C GLY A 168 -12.61 9.35 7.51
N GLY A 169 -12.56 8.44 8.48
CA GLY A 169 -13.49 8.44 9.62
C GLY A 169 -12.69 8.68 10.91
N ARG A 170 -13.05 9.64 11.79
CA ARG A 170 -12.27 10.19 12.94
C ARG A 170 -10.83 10.68 12.63
N VAL A 171 -10.19 10.12 11.61
CA VAL A 171 -8.95 10.53 10.95
C VAL A 171 -9.22 11.63 9.90
N SER A 172 -10.48 11.78 9.45
CA SER A 172 -10.90 12.87 8.55
C SER A 172 -10.48 14.22 9.08
N ASP A 173 -10.74 14.49 10.36
CA ASP A 173 -10.55 15.82 10.92
C ASP A 173 -9.06 16.21 10.91
N ARG A 174 -8.17 15.24 11.15
CA ARG A 174 -6.72 15.46 11.12
C ARG A 174 -6.18 15.57 9.69
N ILE A 175 -6.64 14.72 8.77
CA ILE A 175 -6.24 14.80 7.36
C ILE A 175 -6.75 16.11 6.76
N GLU A 176 -8.02 16.47 6.96
CA GLU A 176 -8.62 17.71 6.52
C GLU A 176 -7.92 18.93 7.14
N GLU A 177 -7.54 18.89 8.41
CA GLU A 177 -6.77 19.96 9.04
C GLU A 177 -5.40 20.12 8.37
N VAL A 178 -4.67 19.01 8.18
CA VAL A 178 -3.36 19.03 7.50
C VAL A 178 -3.50 19.54 6.07
N LEU A 179 -4.51 19.09 5.33
CA LEU A 179 -4.77 19.53 3.97
C LEU A 179 -5.17 21.01 3.90
N ARG A 180 -6.02 21.48 4.82
CA ARG A 180 -6.39 22.90 4.90
C ARG A 180 -5.18 23.77 5.19
N ARG A 181 -4.23 23.28 6.00
CA ARG A 181 -3.05 24.04 6.43
C ARG A 181 -1.88 23.98 5.45
N PHE A 182 -1.65 22.82 4.83
CA PHE A 182 -0.44 22.55 4.05
C PHE A 182 -0.71 22.17 2.58
N GLY A 183 -1.97 21.88 2.23
CA GLY A 183 -2.38 21.43 0.91
C GLY A 183 -1.99 20.00 0.60
N CYS A 184 -2.25 19.58 -0.64
CA CYS A 184 -1.78 18.32 -1.20
C CYS A 184 -1.07 18.59 -2.53
N ARG A 185 0.26 18.70 -2.49
CA ARG A 185 1.08 18.93 -3.69
C ARG A 185 1.29 17.64 -4.47
N ALA A 186 1.37 16.50 -3.79
CA ALA A 186 1.29 15.20 -4.45
C ALA A 186 0.03 15.11 -5.31
N CYS A 187 -1.09 15.64 -4.81
CA CYS A 187 -2.35 15.52 -5.54
C CYS A 187 -2.27 16.14 -6.94
N THR A 188 -1.67 17.33 -7.07
CA THR A 188 -1.48 17.96 -8.38
C THR A 188 -0.51 17.21 -9.29
N ASP A 189 0.46 16.49 -8.71
CA ASP A 189 1.42 15.69 -9.46
C ASP A 189 0.77 14.40 -10.02
N LEU A 190 -0.27 13.86 -9.34
CA LEU A 190 -0.91 12.59 -9.69
C LEU A 190 -2.11 12.71 -10.65
N VAL A 191 -2.58 13.93 -10.93
CA VAL A 191 -3.67 14.15 -11.90
C VAL A 191 -3.18 13.87 -13.32
N GLU A 192 -4.01 13.21 -14.12
CA GLU A 192 -3.76 12.98 -15.55
C GLU A 192 -3.34 14.27 -16.26
N GLY A 193 -2.30 14.17 -17.10
CA GLY A 193 -1.75 15.31 -17.84
C GLY A 193 -0.82 16.21 -17.02
N SER A 194 -0.51 15.88 -15.76
CA SER A 194 0.48 16.65 -15.00
C SER A 194 1.87 16.61 -15.67
N ALA A 195 2.65 17.67 -15.46
CA ALA A 195 4.03 17.74 -15.96
C ALA A 195 4.91 16.63 -15.35
N LEU A 196 4.59 16.16 -14.15
CA LEU A 196 5.32 15.08 -13.49
C LEU A 196 5.11 13.74 -14.20
N LEU A 197 3.86 13.42 -14.55
CA LEU A 197 3.55 12.20 -15.27
C LEU A 197 4.09 12.24 -16.70
N ALA A 198 4.00 13.39 -17.37
CA ALA A 198 4.62 13.61 -18.67
C ALA A 198 6.14 13.36 -18.61
N ARG A 199 6.82 13.83 -17.56
CA ARG A 199 8.24 13.57 -17.33
C ARG A 199 8.51 12.09 -17.04
N LEU A 200 7.67 11.42 -16.23
CA LEU A 200 7.81 9.99 -15.96
C LEU A 200 7.70 9.16 -17.23
N SER A 201 6.76 9.49 -18.12
CA SER A 201 6.54 8.83 -19.40
C SER A 201 7.51 9.25 -20.52
N ASP A 202 8.37 10.24 -20.29
CA ASP A 202 9.40 10.64 -21.26
C ASP A 202 10.57 9.64 -21.25
N GLY A 203 10.59 8.76 -22.26
CA GLY A 203 11.51 7.64 -22.35
C GLY A 203 11.18 6.49 -21.38
N PRO A 204 12.00 5.42 -21.35
CA PRO A 204 11.72 4.23 -20.54
C PRO A 204 11.48 4.55 -19.06
N ILE A 205 10.34 4.11 -18.54
CA ILE A 205 9.98 4.11 -17.12
C ILE A 205 10.87 3.09 -16.40
N VAL A 206 11.00 1.89 -16.98
CA VAL A 206 11.75 0.79 -16.38
C VAL A 206 13.24 0.94 -16.64
N GLN A 207 14.01 0.84 -15.56
CA GLN A 207 15.47 0.94 -15.61
C GLN A 207 16.12 -0.41 -15.90
N ARG A 208 17.35 -0.37 -16.43
CA ARG A 208 18.10 -1.59 -16.76
C ARG A 208 18.30 -2.48 -15.54
N ASN A 209 18.13 -3.78 -15.73
CA ASN A 209 18.28 -4.81 -14.69
C ASN A 209 17.31 -4.64 -13.51
N THR A 210 16.18 -3.96 -13.72
CA THR A 210 15.06 -3.92 -12.77
C THR A 210 13.89 -4.68 -13.37
N THR A 211 13.33 -5.61 -12.60
CA THR A 211 12.08 -6.28 -12.95
C THR A 211 10.91 -5.48 -12.39
N VAL A 212 9.83 -5.36 -13.16
CA VAL A 212 8.65 -4.61 -12.74
C VAL A 212 7.40 -5.47 -12.90
N THR A 213 6.62 -5.54 -11.83
CA THR A 213 5.27 -6.08 -11.84
C THR A 213 4.30 -5.01 -11.41
N VAL A 214 3.23 -4.81 -12.19
CA VAL A 214 2.12 -3.94 -11.87
C VAL A 214 0.89 -4.79 -11.57
N ILE A 215 0.33 -4.62 -10.38
CA ILE A 215 -0.89 -5.30 -9.93
C ILE A 215 -1.99 -4.25 -9.79
N ALA A 216 -3.01 -4.30 -10.64
CA ALA A 216 -4.16 -3.38 -10.60
C ALA A 216 -5.45 -4.14 -10.24
N SER A 217 -6.54 -3.42 -9.98
CA SER A 217 -7.87 -4.01 -9.83
C SER A 217 -8.85 -3.48 -10.85
N LYS A 218 -9.62 -4.36 -11.49
CA LYS A 218 -10.71 -3.97 -12.41
C LYS A 218 -11.83 -3.17 -11.71
N THR A 219 -11.89 -3.25 -10.37
CA THR A 219 -12.88 -2.54 -9.55
C THR A 219 -12.31 -1.32 -8.85
N ASP A 220 -11.11 -0.89 -9.21
CA ASP A 220 -10.53 0.37 -8.73
C ASP A 220 -11.36 1.56 -9.24
N VAL A 221 -11.81 2.41 -8.31
CA VAL A 221 -12.59 3.62 -8.58
C VAL A 221 -11.79 4.89 -8.37
N LEU A 222 -10.56 4.78 -7.89
CA LEU A 222 -9.70 5.92 -7.53
C LEU A 222 -8.54 6.10 -8.49
N VAL A 223 -8.07 5.04 -9.14
CA VAL A 223 -7.19 5.10 -10.31
C VAL A 223 -8.00 4.61 -11.50
N THR A 224 -8.55 5.55 -12.26
CA THR A 224 -9.53 5.27 -13.33
C THR A 224 -9.14 5.94 -14.65
N PRO A 225 -9.23 5.22 -15.78
CA PRO A 225 -9.48 3.77 -15.88
C PRO A 225 -8.34 2.94 -15.26
N PRO A 226 -8.59 1.75 -14.65
CA PRO A 226 -7.56 0.99 -13.94
C PRO A 226 -6.30 0.67 -14.75
N GLU A 227 -6.44 0.60 -16.08
CA GLU A 227 -5.35 0.39 -17.03
C GLU A 227 -4.32 1.52 -17.04
N THR A 228 -4.63 2.72 -16.54
CA THR A 228 -3.64 3.82 -16.40
C THR A 228 -2.50 3.44 -15.47
N ALA A 229 -2.70 2.44 -14.61
CA ALA A 229 -1.65 1.91 -13.76
C ALA A 229 -0.56 1.17 -14.52
N PHE A 230 -0.90 0.52 -15.62
CA PHE A 230 -0.01 -0.39 -16.33
C PHE A 230 1.15 0.33 -17.02
N VAL A 231 2.34 -0.27 -16.93
CA VAL A 231 3.53 0.16 -17.66
C VAL A 231 3.72 -0.76 -18.85
N ARG A 232 3.55 -0.23 -20.07
CA ARG A 232 3.58 -1.01 -21.31
C ARG A 232 4.96 -0.99 -21.94
N GLU A 233 5.94 -1.56 -21.23
CA GLU A 233 7.32 -1.69 -21.69
C GLU A 233 7.75 -3.18 -21.75
N PRO A 234 8.74 -3.53 -22.59
CA PRO A 234 9.23 -4.90 -22.67
C PRO A 234 9.65 -5.48 -21.31
N GLY A 235 9.17 -6.68 -20.99
CA GLY A 235 9.51 -7.38 -19.76
C GLY A 235 8.70 -6.97 -18.52
N VAL A 236 7.80 -5.98 -18.63
CA VAL A 236 6.90 -5.63 -17.53
C VAL A 236 5.73 -6.60 -17.44
N GLN A 237 5.47 -7.10 -16.24
CA GLN A 237 4.32 -7.94 -15.95
C GLN A 237 3.16 -7.07 -15.46
N ASN A 238 2.13 -6.90 -16.27
CA ASN A 238 0.91 -6.21 -15.87
C ASN A 238 -0.18 -7.24 -15.63
N MET A 239 -0.92 -7.13 -14.53
CA MET A 239 -2.08 -7.97 -14.29
C MET A 239 -3.14 -7.26 -13.46
N PHE A 240 -4.38 -7.70 -13.66
CA PHE A 240 -5.42 -7.46 -12.69
C PHE A 240 -5.44 -8.57 -11.65
N VAL A 241 -5.82 -8.24 -10.41
CA VAL A 241 -6.13 -9.25 -9.38
C VAL A 241 -7.15 -10.27 -9.91
N GLN A 242 -8.12 -9.81 -10.69
CA GLN A 242 -9.17 -10.64 -11.28
C GLN A 242 -8.69 -11.61 -12.37
N ASP A 243 -7.48 -11.42 -12.90
CA ASP A 243 -6.92 -12.38 -13.85
C ASP A 243 -6.46 -13.66 -13.14
N VAL A 244 -6.21 -13.59 -11.83
CA VAL A 244 -5.84 -14.74 -10.98
C VAL A 244 -7.01 -15.18 -10.09
N CYS A 245 -7.75 -14.22 -9.53
CA CYS A 245 -8.90 -14.46 -8.67
C CYS A 245 -10.17 -13.79 -9.25
N PRO A 246 -10.89 -14.44 -10.20
CA PRO A 246 -11.96 -13.80 -10.97
C PRO A 246 -13.14 -13.25 -10.16
N SER A 247 -13.43 -13.83 -9.00
CA SER A 247 -14.51 -13.38 -8.11
C SER A 247 -14.08 -12.32 -7.10
N ASP A 248 -12.77 -12.04 -7.02
CA ASP A 248 -12.26 -10.97 -6.18
C ASP A 248 -12.70 -9.61 -6.75
N ARG A 249 -13.25 -8.75 -5.89
CA ARG A 249 -13.59 -7.39 -6.30
C ARG A 249 -12.88 -6.33 -5.44
N VAL A 250 -11.70 -6.66 -4.92
CA VAL A 250 -10.84 -5.76 -4.13
C VAL A 250 -10.80 -4.34 -4.72
N GLY A 251 -11.13 -3.36 -3.90
CA GLY A 251 -11.06 -1.95 -4.26
C GLY A 251 -9.67 -1.36 -4.09
N HIS A 252 -9.49 -0.07 -4.41
CA HIS A 252 -8.19 0.62 -4.29
C HIS A 252 -7.53 0.41 -2.91
N PHE A 253 -8.18 0.81 -1.81
CA PHE A 253 -7.64 0.58 -0.45
C PHE A 253 -7.48 -0.88 -0.08
N GLY A 254 -8.34 -1.74 -0.62
CA GLY A 254 -8.27 -3.18 -0.39
C GLY A 254 -6.98 -3.78 -0.93
N LEU A 255 -6.37 -3.18 -1.97
CA LEU A 255 -5.15 -3.71 -2.57
C LEU A 255 -3.95 -3.74 -1.61
N ALA A 256 -3.90 -2.84 -0.62
CA ALA A 256 -2.83 -2.85 0.39
C ALA A 256 -2.98 -3.97 1.44
N VAL A 257 -4.22 -4.38 1.72
CA VAL A 257 -4.56 -5.22 2.88
C VAL A 257 -5.21 -6.56 2.54
N ALA A 258 -5.48 -6.84 1.26
CA ALA A 258 -6.14 -8.06 0.82
C ALA A 258 -5.14 -9.23 0.69
N PRO A 259 -5.37 -10.39 1.35
CA PRO A 259 -4.48 -11.55 1.26
C PRO A 259 -4.23 -12.08 -0.15
N ASN A 260 -5.22 -12.01 -1.06
CA ASN A 260 -5.00 -12.38 -2.46
C ASN A 260 -3.91 -11.52 -3.10
N VAL A 261 -3.88 -10.22 -2.80
CA VAL A 261 -2.87 -9.30 -3.31
C VAL A 261 -1.52 -9.57 -2.65
N TRP A 262 -1.50 -9.91 -1.35
CA TRP A 262 -0.27 -10.30 -0.67
C TRP A 262 0.39 -11.52 -1.30
N HIS A 263 -0.40 -12.53 -1.69
CA HIS A 263 0.11 -13.67 -2.45
C HIS A 263 0.67 -13.27 -3.82
N LEU A 264 0.02 -12.35 -4.54
CA LEU A 264 0.52 -11.82 -5.81
C LEU A 264 1.82 -11.03 -5.62
N VAL A 265 1.92 -10.21 -4.58
CA VAL A 265 3.16 -9.47 -4.24
C VAL A 265 4.28 -10.45 -3.94
N ARG A 266 4.06 -11.44 -3.07
CA ARG A 266 5.08 -12.47 -2.78
C ARG A 266 5.49 -13.23 -4.03
N ASN A 267 4.54 -13.68 -4.85
CA ASN A 267 4.84 -14.35 -6.11
C ASN A 267 5.69 -13.45 -7.03
N SER A 268 5.50 -12.13 -6.99
CA SER A 268 6.30 -11.18 -7.76
C SER A 268 7.71 -11.04 -7.21
N LEU A 269 7.87 -10.90 -5.88
CA LEU A 269 9.15 -10.89 -5.20
C LEU A 269 9.95 -12.17 -5.46
N GLU A 270 9.28 -13.32 -5.53
CA GLU A 270 9.91 -14.60 -5.84
C GLU A 270 10.05 -14.90 -7.34
N ARG A 271 9.61 -14.00 -8.24
CA ARG A 271 9.61 -14.19 -9.70
C ARG A 271 8.84 -15.45 -10.15
N THR A 272 7.76 -15.77 -9.43
CA THR A 272 6.89 -16.93 -9.67
C THR A 272 5.43 -16.52 -9.86
N MET A 273 5.13 -15.51 -10.67
CA MET A 273 3.76 -14.98 -10.86
C MET A 273 2.71 -16.04 -11.22
N GLY A 274 3.09 -17.13 -11.89
CA GLY A 274 2.19 -18.25 -12.20
C GLY A 274 1.84 -19.17 -11.02
N ARG A 275 2.43 -18.98 -9.83
CA ARG A 275 2.18 -19.82 -8.66
C ARG A 275 0.75 -19.63 -8.17
N LYS A 276 -0.02 -20.72 -8.17
CA LYS A 276 -1.40 -20.74 -7.71
C LYS A 276 -1.49 -20.64 -6.19
N PHE A 277 -2.54 -20.00 -5.70
CA PHE A 277 -2.95 -19.97 -4.30
C PHE A 277 -4.49 -20.01 -4.23
N VAL A 278 -5.03 -20.31 -3.05
CA VAL A 278 -6.48 -20.33 -2.85
C VAL A 278 -6.99 -18.90 -2.76
N CYS A 279 -7.78 -18.48 -3.73
CA CYS A 279 -8.45 -17.19 -3.69
C CYS A 279 -9.50 -17.17 -2.58
N ILE A 280 -9.48 -16.13 -1.75
CA ILE A 280 -10.58 -15.80 -0.84
C ILE A 280 -11.44 -14.69 -1.47
N ASN A 281 -12.71 -14.59 -1.10
CA ASN A 281 -13.53 -13.46 -1.56
C ASN A 281 -12.95 -12.16 -0.99
N GLY A 282 -12.48 -11.26 -1.85
CA GLY A 282 -11.79 -10.05 -1.41
C GLY A 282 -12.67 -9.07 -0.65
N ILE A 283 -12.03 -8.32 0.26
CA ILE A 283 -12.69 -7.33 1.12
C ILE A 283 -13.13 -6.13 0.24
N PRO A 284 -14.44 -5.81 0.15
CA PRO A 284 -14.94 -4.65 -0.59
C PRO A 284 -14.67 -3.36 0.18
N LEU A 285 -13.44 -2.87 0.20
CA LEU A 285 -13.18 -1.60 0.90
C LEU A 285 -13.57 -0.38 0.04
N LEU A 286 -13.52 -0.47 -1.31
CA LEU A 286 -14.13 0.49 -2.26
C LEU A 286 -14.35 -0.11 -3.66
N LYS A 287 -15.56 -0.55 -3.98
CA LYS A 287 -15.99 -0.97 -5.34
C LYS A 287 -16.86 0.12 -5.97
N ALA A 288 -17.10 0.06 -7.28
CA ALA A 288 -18.04 0.95 -7.99
C ALA A 288 -19.41 1.08 -7.29
N ALA A 289 -19.91 -0.01 -6.68
CA ALA A 289 -21.17 -0.01 -5.92
C ALA A 289 -21.15 0.93 -4.71
N ASP A 290 -19.98 1.19 -4.11
CA ASP A 290 -19.85 2.08 -2.95
C ASP A 290 -19.85 3.56 -3.37
N VAL A 291 -19.70 3.86 -4.67
CA VAL A 291 -19.77 5.22 -5.24
C VAL A 291 -21.22 5.58 -5.60
N VAL A 292 -22.00 4.62 -6.09
CA VAL A 292 -23.42 4.82 -6.50
C VAL A 292 -24.35 5.09 -5.31
N ALA A 293 -24.05 4.56 -4.12
CA ALA A 293 -24.89 4.74 -2.93
C ALA A 293 -24.83 6.14 -2.27
N LEU A 294 -24.21 7.13 -2.92
CA LEU A 294 -24.05 8.50 -2.38
C LEU A 294 -24.64 9.61 -3.27
N ASP A 295 -25.22 9.24 -4.42
CA ASP A 295 -25.98 10.15 -5.28
C ASP A 295 -27.51 10.07 -5.01
N GLU A 296 -27.94 9.38 -3.93
CA GLU A 296 -29.30 9.41 -3.38
C GLU A 296 -29.36 10.05 -1.98
#